data_AF-J3MD44-F1
#
_entry.id   AF-J3MD44-F1
#
_cell.length_a   1.000
_cell.length_b   1.000
_cell.length_c   1.000
_cell.angle_alpha   90.00
_cell.angle_beta   90.00
_cell.angle_gamma   90.00
#
_symmetry.space_group_name_H-M   'P 1'
#
loop_
_entity.id
_entity.type
_entity.pdbx_description
1 polymer ?
#
loop_
_entity_poly.entity_id
_entity_poly.type
_entity_poly.pdbx_seq_one_letter_code
_entity_poly.pdbx_strand_id
1 'polypeptide(L)'
;MLSRGRRLQVSKLAALRGPLGLPDDYLLRILPGRTDLFRLANPYPHRRNAAELELLRWVPSLAVSSVEAAASASNSAPQFTCSLPPSWTKSHAKMEEFNSTPYISPYSEKWAVIGTDADAEKRAVAVVHELLSLTLWKKMSVLKLEHFRREFGLAEDMARMLLRHPCLFYVSNRYKIHTVVLREGYEGSELKEKDPVVAAKDRLGELMQEGLHEYNQRRRAANLEKKRRRGEIEIKEEEEEEEEEDDEAAARLDSAEKREERRKFYKVLFNDDNH
;
A
#
# COMPACT_ATOMS: atom_id res chain seq x y z
N MET A 1 14.25 -6.40 -14.55
CA MET A 1 12.79 -6.39 -14.73
C MET A 1 12.21 -7.62 -14.06
N LEU A 2 11.16 -7.48 -13.25
CA LEU A 2 10.55 -8.60 -12.50
C LEU A 2 9.79 -9.58 -13.38
N SER A 3 9.30 -9.14 -14.54
CA SER A 3 8.49 -9.99 -15.40
C SER A 3 9.35 -11.00 -16.18
N ARG A 4 8.79 -12.20 -16.32
CA ARG A 4 9.35 -13.30 -17.10
C ARG A 4 9.62 -12.87 -18.54
N GLY A 5 10.72 -13.39 -19.08
CA GLY A 5 11.14 -13.06 -20.44
C GLY A 5 11.52 -11.59 -20.63
N ARG A 6 11.70 -10.81 -19.55
CA ARG A 6 12.03 -9.38 -19.60
C ARG A 6 11.03 -8.57 -20.43
N ARG A 7 9.76 -8.99 -20.44
CA ARG A 7 8.66 -8.39 -21.19
C ARG A 7 7.42 -8.23 -20.33
N LEU A 8 6.67 -7.16 -20.53
CA LEU A 8 5.38 -6.95 -19.89
C LEU A 8 4.44 -6.22 -20.85
N GLN A 9 3.21 -6.73 -20.99
CA GLN A 9 2.18 -6.08 -21.79
C GLN A 9 1.91 -4.66 -21.30
N VAL A 10 1.80 -3.71 -22.23
CA VAL A 10 1.56 -2.30 -21.91
C VAL A 10 0.22 -2.11 -21.20
N SER A 11 -0.81 -2.87 -21.60
CA SER A 11 -2.12 -2.89 -20.92
C SER A 11 -2.02 -3.35 -19.47
N LYS A 12 -1.16 -4.34 -19.20
CA LYS A 12 -0.87 -4.83 -17.84
C LYS A 12 -0.07 -3.80 -17.04
N LEU A 13 0.94 -3.18 -17.63
CA LEU A 13 1.69 -2.09 -16.99
C LEU A 13 0.76 -0.91 -16.62
N ALA A 14 -0.18 -0.57 -17.50
CA ALA A 14 -1.20 0.45 -17.23
C ALA A 14 -2.08 0.10 -16.02
N ALA A 15 -2.36 -1.19 -15.76
CA ALA A 15 -3.08 -1.60 -14.55
C ALA A 15 -2.26 -1.45 -13.25
N LEU A 16 -0.92 -1.38 -13.34
CA LEU A 16 -0.01 -1.10 -12.22
C LEU A 16 0.31 0.39 -12.04
N ARG A 17 -0.13 1.23 -12.96
CA ARG A 17 0.07 2.68 -12.96
C ARG A 17 -0.16 3.33 -11.59
N GLY A 18 -1.37 3.17 -11.04
CA GLY A 18 -1.76 3.80 -9.77
C GLY A 18 -0.90 3.33 -8.60
N PRO A 19 -0.78 2.01 -8.36
CA PRO A 19 0.10 1.48 -7.31
C PRO A 19 1.56 1.92 -7.41
N LEU A 20 2.10 2.03 -8.63
CA LEU A 20 3.51 2.42 -8.88
C LEU A 20 3.72 3.94 -9.01
N GLY A 21 2.67 4.75 -8.95
CA GLY A 21 2.78 6.21 -9.10
C GLY A 21 3.19 6.69 -10.50
N LEU A 22 2.92 5.91 -11.55
CA LEU A 22 3.31 6.28 -12.91
C LEU A 22 2.45 7.44 -13.47
N PRO A 23 3.02 8.45 -14.16
CA PRO A 23 2.30 9.59 -14.76
C PRO A 23 1.61 9.23 -16.08
N ASP A 24 0.56 9.94 -16.54
CA ASP A 24 -0.36 9.50 -17.64
C ASP A 24 0.36 9.20 -18.94
N ASP A 25 1.45 9.92 -19.14
CA ASP A 25 2.38 9.88 -20.26
C ASP A 25 3.62 9.01 -19.98
N TYR A 26 3.58 8.07 -19.02
CA TYR A 26 4.74 7.28 -18.60
C TYR A 26 5.51 6.63 -19.76
N LEU A 27 4.81 6.10 -20.78
CA LEU A 27 5.46 5.53 -21.96
C LEU A 27 6.18 6.59 -22.79
N LEU A 28 5.58 7.77 -22.96
CA LEU A 28 6.15 8.89 -23.71
C LEU A 28 7.36 9.51 -23.00
N ARG A 29 7.47 9.33 -21.68
CA ARG A 29 8.65 9.75 -20.91
C ARG A 29 9.74 8.69 -20.89
N ILE A 30 9.37 7.45 -20.59
CA ILE A 30 10.34 6.36 -20.37
C ILE A 30 10.95 5.91 -21.70
N LEU A 31 10.16 5.71 -22.75
CA LEU A 31 10.66 5.14 -23.99
C LEU A 31 11.69 6.04 -24.69
N PRO A 32 11.43 7.34 -24.94
CA PRO A 32 12.42 8.20 -25.60
C PRO A 32 13.63 8.49 -24.72
N GLY A 33 13.46 8.57 -23.40
CA GLY A 33 14.54 8.86 -22.45
C GLY A 33 15.44 7.66 -22.13
N ARG A 34 15.02 6.44 -22.45
CA ARG A 34 15.72 5.18 -22.12
C ARG A 34 15.63 4.16 -23.26
N THR A 35 15.88 4.60 -24.49
CA THR A 35 15.88 3.73 -25.68
C THR A 35 16.96 2.64 -25.63
N ASP A 36 18.00 2.83 -24.82
CA ASP A 36 19.05 1.85 -24.56
C ASP A 36 18.60 0.70 -23.65
N LEU A 37 17.57 0.95 -22.83
CA LEU A 37 17.02 -0.02 -21.88
C LEU A 37 15.75 -0.66 -22.39
N PHE A 38 14.83 0.13 -22.96
CA PHE A 38 13.48 -0.32 -23.28
C PHE A 38 13.16 -0.22 -24.76
N ARG A 39 12.40 -1.21 -25.24
CA ARG A 39 11.79 -1.23 -26.56
C ARG A 39 10.31 -1.52 -26.45
N LEU A 40 9.52 -0.85 -27.29
CA LEU A 40 8.14 -1.23 -27.52
C LEU A 40 8.09 -2.28 -28.64
N ALA A 41 7.67 -3.49 -28.29
CA ALA A 41 7.46 -4.59 -29.23
C ALA A 41 5.96 -4.82 -29.43
N ASN A 42 5.55 -5.23 -30.62
CA ASN A 42 4.18 -5.70 -30.86
C ASN A 42 4.24 -7.08 -31.53
N PRO A 43 4.48 -8.15 -30.75
CA PRO A 43 4.67 -9.49 -31.31
C PRO A 43 3.41 -10.05 -31.98
N TYR A 44 2.23 -9.52 -31.65
CA TYR A 44 0.95 -9.94 -32.22
C TYR A 44 0.19 -8.74 -32.80
N PRO A 45 0.63 -8.18 -33.95
CA PRO A 45 0.09 -6.94 -34.51
C PRO A 45 -1.41 -7.02 -34.84
N HIS A 46 -1.93 -8.23 -35.08
CA HIS A 46 -3.35 -8.47 -35.35
C HIS A 46 -4.22 -8.46 -34.08
N ARG A 47 -3.63 -8.53 -32.88
CA ARG A 47 -4.35 -8.47 -31.61
C ARG A 47 -4.35 -7.04 -31.07
N ARG A 48 -5.53 -6.55 -30.71
CA ARG A 48 -5.64 -5.28 -29.98
C ARG A 48 -4.93 -5.40 -28.63
N ASN A 49 -4.26 -4.34 -28.21
CA ASN A 49 -3.56 -4.22 -26.91
C ASN A 49 -2.48 -5.28 -26.66
N ALA A 50 -1.85 -5.82 -27.71
CA ALA A 50 -0.77 -6.79 -27.62
C ALA A 50 0.64 -6.17 -27.59
N ALA A 51 0.74 -4.85 -27.51
CA ALA A 51 2.02 -4.18 -27.34
C ALA A 51 2.65 -4.54 -25.99
N GLU A 52 3.94 -4.83 -26.01
CA GLU A 52 4.76 -5.25 -24.88
C GLU A 52 5.94 -4.31 -24.73
N LEU A 53 6.22 -3.93 -23.48
CA LEU A 53 7.45 -3.27 -23.10
C LEU A 53 8.51 -4.35 -22.86
N GLU A 54 9.60 -4.30 -23.61
CA GLU A 54 10.72 -5.23 -23.53
C GLU A 54 11.95 -4.52 -22.96
N LEU A 55 12.61 -5.16 -22.00
CA LEU A 55 13.91 -4.73 -21.49
C LEU A 55 15.02 -5.35 -22.34
N LEU A 56 15.72 -4.51 -23.11
CA LEU A 56 16.81 -4.88 -24.00
C LEU A 56 18.09 -5.21 -23.24
N ARG A 57 18.50 -4.30 -22.34
CA ARG A 57 19.76 -4.39 -21.60
C ARG A 57 19.48 -4.56 -20.11
N TRP A 58 20.09 -5.57 -19.52
CA TRP A 58 20.06 -5.77 -18.09
C TRP A 58 21.08 -4.88 -17.40
N VAL A 59 20.65 -4.13 -16.38
CA VAL A 59 21.51 -3.24 -15.59
C VAL A 59 21.53 -3.77 -14.16
N PRO A 60 22.61 -4.44 -13.72
CA PRO A 60 22.68 -5.07 -12.40
C PRO A 60 22.47 -4.10 -11.23
N SER A 61 22.93 -2.85 -11.34
CA SER A 61 22.76 -1.85 -10.30
C SER A 61 21.31 -1.41 -10.06
N LEU A 62 20.42 -1.65 -11.03
CA LEU A 62 18.97 -1.40 -10.92
C LEU A 62 18.19 -2.67 -10.55
N ALA A 63 18.86 -3.82 -10.50
CA ALA A 63 18.28 -5.13 -10.24
C ALA A 63 18.65 -5.61 -8.82
N VAL A 64 18.49 -4.71 -7.85
CA VAL A 64 18.75 -4.96 -6.42
C VAL A 64 17.41 -4.86 -5.72
N SER A 65 16.99 -5.92 -5.04
CA SER A 65 15.73 -5.91 -4.28
C SER A 65 15.84 -5.07 -3.01
N SER A 66 14.70 -4.69 -2.43
CA SER A 66 14.65 -4.02 -1.13
C SER A 66 15.35 -4.82 -0.03
N VAL A 67 15.24 -6.15 -0.05
CA VAL A 67 15.94 -7.05 0.89
C VAL A 67 17.46 -7.01 0.69
N GLU A 68 17.93 -7.03 -0.56
CA GLU A 68 19.35 -6.95 -0.88
C GLU A 68 19.93 -5.57 -0.54
N ALA A 69 19.18 -4.51 -0.80
CA ALA A 69 19.56 -3.14 -0.46
C ALA A 69 19.68 -2.96 1.06
N ALA A 70 18.71 -3.47 1.83
CA ALA A 70 18.74 -3.44 3.29
C ALA A 70 19.95 -4.22 3.85
N ALA A 71 20.21 -5.42 3.32
CA ALA A 71 21.33 -6.25 3.74
C ALA A 71 22.70 -5.62 3.40
N SER A 72 22.80 -4.95 2.26
CA SER A 72 23.99 -4.20 1.87
C SER A 72 24.26 -3.04 2.82
N ALA A 73 23.21 -2.35 3.29
CA ALA A 73 23.34 -1.27 4.27
C ALA A 73 23.78 -1.76 5.66
N SER A 74 23.40 -2.98 6.05
CA SER A 74 23.77 -3.60 7.32
C SER A 74 25.01 -4.51 7.27
N ASN A 75 25.69 -4.60 6.12
CA ASN A 75 26.79 -5.54 5.87
C ASN A 75 26.46 -6.99 6.26
N SER A 76 25.22 -7.42 5.99
CA SER A 76 24.73 -8.77 6.32
C SER A 76 24.34 -9.55 5.07
N ALA A 77 24.09 -10.85 5.22
CA ALA A 77 23.46 -11.64 4.16
C ALA A 77 22.00 -11.20 3.95
N PRO A 78 21.47 -11.22 2.72
CA PRO A 78 20.07 -10.90 2.44
C PRO A 78 19.14 -11.92 3.10
N GLN A 79 18.25 -11.43 3.96
CA GLN A 79 17.27 -12.22 4.70
C GLN A 79 16.01 -11.39 4.94
N PHE A 80 14.86 -12.07 5.03
CA PHE A 80 13.59 -11.41 5.31
C PHE A 80 13.50 -11.02 6.79
N THR A 81 12.99 -9.82 7.10
CA THR A 81 12.83 -9.35 8.48
C THR A 81 11.40 -9.56 8.98
N CYS A 82 11.24 -10.14 10.18
CA CYS A 82 9.92 -10.25 10.80
C CYS A 82 9.49 -8.93 11.45
N SER A 83 8.34 -8.40 11.02
CA SER A 83 7.77 -7.13 11.55
C SER A 83 6.70 -7.35 12.63
N LEU A 84 6.64 -8.54 13.25
CA LEU A 84 5.68 -8.86 14.31
C LEU A 84 6.31 -8.64 15.70
N PRO A 85 5.47 -8.41 16.74
CA PRO A 85 5.96 -8.27 18.10
C PRO A 85 6.83 -9.47 18.55
N PRO A 86 7.85 -9.26 19.39
CA PRO A 86 8.72 -10.34 19.87
C PRO A 86 7.96 -11.47 20.60
N SER A 87 6.79 -11.16 21.18
CA SER A 87 5.93 -12.15 21.84
C SER A 87 5.35 -13.21 20.88
N TRP A 88 5.39 -12.99 19.56
CA TRP A 88 4.88 -13.92 18.55
C TRP A 88 5.93 -14.98 18.18
N THR A 89 6.44 -15.68 19.18
CA THR A 89 7.58 -16.62 19.09
C THR A 89 7.42 -17.65 17.97
N LYS A 90 6.23 -18.23 17.79
CA LYS A 90 5.95 -19.20 16.71
C LYS A 90 6.12 -18.61 15.31
N SER A 91 5.79 -17.33 15.11
CA SER A 91 5.93 -16.68 13.81
C SER A 91 7.38 -16.33 13.51
N HIS A 92 8.12 -15.90 14.55
CA HIS A 92 9.57 -15.66 14.46
C HIS A 92 10.32 -16.96 14.14
N ALA A 93 10.04 -18.06 14.84
CA ALA A 93 10.66 -19.36 14.57
C ALA A 93 10.40 -19.85 13.13
N LYS A 94 9.17 -19.67 12.62
CA LYS A 94 8.84 -19.97 11.20
C LYS A 94 9.61 -19.07 10.22
N MET A 95 9.81 -17.80 10.56
CA MET A 95 10.59 -16.90 9.72
C MET A 95 12.08 -17.28 9.72
N GLU A 96 12.63 -17.68 10.86
CA GLU A 96 14.00 -18.20 10.96
C GLU A 96 14.16 -19.49 10.14
N GLU A 97 13.22 -20.43 10.26
CA GLU A 97 13.18 -21.64 9.43
C GLU A 97 13.11 -21.27 7.94
N PHE A 98 12.26 -20.31 7.56
CA PHE A 98 12.17 -19.84 6.19
C PHE A 98 13.48 -19.22 5.71
N ASN A 99 14.18 -18.45 6.55
CA ASN A 99 15.48 -17.84 6.27
C ASN A 99 16.67 -18.80 6.35
N SER A 100 16.48 -20.05 6.81
CA SER A 100 17.53 -21.08 6.78
C SER A 100 18.01 -21.39 5.37
N THR A 101 17.12 -21.23 4.38
CA THR A 101 17.46 -21.30 2.95
C THR A 101 17.93 -19.94 2.45
N PRO A 102 18.98 -19.90 1.59
CA PRO A 102 19.48 -18.65 1.03
C PRO A 102 18.39 -17.84 0.34
N TYR A 103 18.45 -16.52 0.50
CA TYR A 103 17.56 -15.62 -0.23
C TYR A 103 17.75 -15.78 -1.75
N ILE A 104 16.63 -15.84 -2.47
CA ILE A 104 16.63 -15.92 -3.92
C ILE A 104 16.14 -14.59 -4.48
N SER A 105 17.05 -13.87 -5.14
CA SER A 105 16.75 -12.58 -5.74
C SER A 105 15.57 -12.67 -6.71
N PRO A 106 14.57 -11.76 -6.63
CA PRO A 106 13.43 -11.72 -7.55
C PRO A 106 13.85 -11.32 -8.98
N TYR A 107 15.07 -10.80 -9.13
CA TYR A 107 15.66 -10.41 -10.39
C TYR A 107 16.56 -11.49 -11.01
N SER A 108 16.72 -12.65 -10.36
CA SER A 108 17.51 -13.76 -10.89
C SER A 108 16.85 -14.43 -12.10
N GLU A 109 17.61 -14.62 -13.17
CA GLU A 109 17.12 -15.23 -14.42
C GLU A 109 16.95 -16.75 -14.37
N LYS A 110 17.26 -17.37 -13.24
CA LYS A 110 17.12 -18.81 -13.03
C LYS A 110 15.67 -19.23 -12.75
N TRP A 111 14.70 -18.63 -13.46
CA TRP A 111 13.29 -19.01 -13.39
C TRP A 111 13.04 -20.42 -13.95
N ALA A 112 13.98 -20.95 -14.74
CA ALA A 112 13.86 -22.19 -15.50
C ALA A 112 14.35 -23.45 -14.77
N VAL A 113 14.97 -23.34 -13.60
CA VAL A 113 15.30 -24.53 -12.81
C VAL A 113 14.06 -24.91 -12.02
N ILE A 114 13.54 -26.11 -12.27
CA ILE A 114 12.50 -26.75 -11.45
C ILE A 114 13.12 -26.93 -10.06
N GLY A 115 12.99 -25.91 -9.22
CA GLY A 115 13.34 -26.00 -7.81
C GLY A 115 12.34 -26.87 -7.06
N THR A 116 12.65 -27.13 -5.79
CA THR A 116 11.66 -27.70 -4.88
C THR A 116 10.48 -26.73 -4.70
N ASP A 117 9.36 -27.21 -4.17
CA ASP A 117 8.22 -26.36 -3.81
C ASP A 117 8.65 -25.22 -2.87
N ALA A 118 9.62 -25.48 -1.98
CA ALA A 118 10.19 -24.49 -1.07
C ALA A 118 10.95 -23.38 -1.80
N ASP A 119 11.78 -23.69 -2.80
CA ASP A 119 12.49 -22.67 -3.59
C ASP A 119 11.52 -21.83 -4.43
N ALA A 120 10.46 -22.47 -4.94
CA ALA A 120 9.41 -21.79 -5.69
C ALA A 120 8.64 -20.81 -4.79
N GLU A 121 8.28 -21.23 -3.57
CA GLU A 121 7.67 -20.36 -2.58
C GLU A 121 8.61 -19.22 -2.14
N LYS A 122 9.89 -19.53 -1.87
CA LYS A 122 10.91 -18.52 -1.52
C LYS A 122 11.01 -17.42 -2.59
N ARG A 123 11.02 -17.81 -3.86
CA ARG A 123 10.99 -16.87 -5.01
C ARG A 123 9.69 -16.09 -5.08
N ALA A 124 8.55 -16.75 -4.97
CA ALA A 124 7.26 -16.08 -5.05
C ALA A 124 7.11 -15.03 -3.94
N VAL A 125 7.53 -15.35 -2.72
CA VAL A 125 7.59 -14.40 -1.60
C VAL A 125 8.54 -13.25 -1.90
N ALA A 126 9.73 -13.51 -2.43
CA ALA A 126 10.69 -12.45 -2.80
C ALA A 126 10.12 -11.51 -3.87
N VAL A 127 9.43 -12.05 -4.89
CA VAL A 127 8.82 -11.26 -5.97
C VAL A 127 7.65 -10.42 -5.45
N VAL A 128 6.79 -10.97 -4.59
CA VAL A 128 5.69 -10.21 -3.99
C VAL A 128 6.23 -9.12 -3.06
N HIS A 129 7.20 -9.46 -2.22
CA HIS A 129 7.86 -8.52 -1.32
C HIS A 129 8.43 -7.34 -2.11
N GLU A 130 9.18 -7.61 -3.17
CA GLU A 130 9.73 -6.58 -4.05
C GLU A 130 8.66 -5.80 -4.81
N LEU A 131 7.63 -6.47 -5.34
CA LEU A 131 6.56 -5.77 -6.04
C LEU A 131 5.82 -4.81 -5.10
N LEU A 132 5.54 -5.22 -3.86
CA LEU A 132 4.92 -4.37 -2.86
C LEU A 132 5.88 -3.26 -2.42
N SER A 133 7.17 -3.54 -2.24
CA SER A 133 8.17 -2.52 -1.87
C SER A 133 8.24 -1.39 -2.91
N LEU A 134 8.01 -1.69 -4.19
CA LEU A 134 7.95 -0.69 -5.26
C LEU A 134 6.64 0.11 -5.33
N THR A 135 5.58 -0.31 -4.64
CA THR A 135 4.31 0.44 -4.63
C THR A 135 4.33 1.61 -3.64
N LEU A 136 3.66 2.70 -4.02
CA LEU A 136 3.55 3.93 -3.22
C LEU A 136 3.06 3.69 -1.79
N TRP A 137 2.05 2.82 -1.62
CA TRP A 137 1.46 2.49 -0.32
C TRP A 137 1.88 1.11 0.20
N LYS A 138 2.94 0.51 -0.34
CA LYS A 138 3.42 -0.83 0.05
C LYS A 138 2.31 -1.89 0.15
N LYS A 139 1.29 -1.79 -0.71
CA LYS A 139 0.07 -2.62 -0.68
C LYS A 139 -0.53 -2.81 -2.06
N MET A 140 -1.20 -3.94 -2.25
CA MET A 140 -1.90 -4.27 -3.50
C MET A 140 -3.07 -5.23 -3.23
N SER A 141 -4.09 -5.23 -4.08
CA SER A 141 -5.14 -6.24 -3.97
C SER A 141 -4.62 -7.62 -4.38
N VAL A 142 -5.05 -8.66 -3.68
CA VAL A 142 -4.66 -10.06 -3.97
C VAL A 142 -5.14 -10.46 -5.38
N LEU A 143 -6.36 -10.07 -5.75
CA LEU A 143 -6.88 -10.27 -7.11
C LEU A 143 -6.00 -9.64 -8.19
N LYS A 144 -5.42 -8.45 -7.90
CA LYS A 144 -4.49 -7.82 -8.84
C LYS A 144 -3.21 -8.65 -8.93
N LEU A 145 -2.62 -9.11 -7.82
CA LEU A 145 -1.44 -10.00 -7.88
C LEU A 145 -1.70 -11.26 -8.70
N GLU A 146 -2.86 -11.90 -8.52
CA GLU A 146 -3.27 -13.08 -9.29
C GLU A 146 -3.37 -12.80 -10.79
N HIS A 147 -3.82 -11.60 -11.18
CA HIS A 147 -3.86 -11.17 -12.59
C HIS A 147 -2.46 -11.12 -13.25
N PHE A 148 -1.40 -10.92 -12.46
CA PHE A 148 -0.01 -10.92 -12.93
C PHE A 148 0.75 -12.22 -12.63
N ARG A 149 0.04 -13.28 -12.20
CA ARG A 149 0.66 -14.56 -11.83
C ARG A 149 1.59 -15.10 -12.90
N ARG A 150 1.19 -15.03 -14.17
CA ARG A 150 1.98 -15.57 -15.29
C ARG A 150 3.22 -14.72 -15.58
N GLU A 151 3.06 -13.40 -15.52
CA GLU A 151 4.14 -12.44 -15.79
C GLU A 151 5.21 -12.51 -14.72
N PHE A 152 4.83 -12.61 -13.45
CA PHE A 152 5.76 -12.63 -12.32
C PHE A 152 6.13 -14.05 -11.85
N GLY A 153 5.54 -15.08 -12.46
CA GLY A 153 5.81 -16.46 -12.10
C GLY A 153 5.39 -16.84 -10.68
N LEU A 154 4.27 -16.29 -10.23
CA LEU A 154 3.78 -16.46 -8.86
C LEU A 154 3.09 -17.82 -8.67
N ALA A 155 2.96 -18.23 -7.40
CA ALA A 155 2.30 -19.47 -7.00
C ALA A 155 0.83 -19.54 -7.46
N GLU A 156 0.27 -20.74 -7.60
CA GLU A 156 -1.14 -20.92 -7.96
C GLU A 156 -2.08 -20.46 -6.85
N ASP A 157 -1.76 -20.77 -5.59
CA ASP A 157 -2.53 -20.34 -4.43
C ASP A 157 -1.84 -19.19 -3.69
N MET A 158 -1.95 -18.00 -4.28
CA MET A 158 -1.35 -16.78 -3.75
C MET A 158 -1.89 -16.40 -2.38
N ALA A 159 -3.21 -16.49 -2.19
CA ALA A 159 -3.84 -16.14 -0.93
C ALA A 159 -3.31 -17.02 0.22
N ARG A 160 -3.22 -18.34 0.01
CA ARG A 160 -2.67 -19.26 1.01
C ARG A 160 -1.20 -19.00 1.29
N MET A 161 -0.39 -18.76 0.25
CA MET A 161 1.02 -18.40 0.40
C MET A 161 1.18 -17.15 1.27
N LEU A 162 0.44 -16.08 0.98
CA LEU A 162 0.49 -14.83 1.76
C LEU A 162 0.18 -15.05 3.24
N LEU A 163 -0.83 -15.88 3.55
CA LEU A 163 -1.23 -16.19 4.93
C LEU A 163 -0.18 -17.05 5.67
N ARG A 164 0.65 -17.82 4.97
CA ARG A 164 1.76 -18.58 5.58
C ARG A 164 2.90 -17.70 6.08
N HIS A 165 3.01 -16.47 5.58
CA HIS A 165 4.12 -15.53 5.87
C HIS A 165 3.65 -14.27 6.62
N PRO A 166 3.04 -14.41 7.82
CA PRO A 166 2.47 -13.27 8.56
C PRO A 166 3.51 -12.28 9.08
N CYS A 167 4.79 -12.68 9.16
CA CYS A 167 5.90 -11.80 9.50
C CYS A 167 6.15 -10.71 8.44
N LEU A 168 5.85 -11.00 7.17
CA LEU A 168 6.09 -10.11 6.03
C LEU A 168 4.81 -9.44 5.56
N PHE A 169 3.72 -10.21 5.50
CA PHE A 169 2.48 -9.77 4.90
C PHE A 169 1.37 -9.65 5.93
N TYR A 170 0.57 -8.61 5.78
CA TYR A 170 -0.74 -8.49 6.40
C TYR A 170 -1.79 -8.55 5.30
N VAL A 171 -2.73 -9.48 5.40
CA VAL A 171 -3.86 -9.59 4.47
C VAL A 171 -5.09 -9.04 5.16
N SER A 172 -5.57 -7.89 4.68
CA SER A 172 -6.83 -7.30 5.13
C SER A 172 -7.96 -7.77 4.22
N ASN A 173 -9.12 -8.07 4.80
CA ASN A 173 -10.36 -8.26 4.07
C ASN A 173 -11.30 -7.12 4.43
N ARG A 174 -11.62 -6.26 3.46
CA ARG A 174 -12.67 -5.25 3.62
C ARG A 174 -13.65 -5.35 2.47
N TYR A 175 -14.94 -5.52 2.76
CA TYR A 175 -16.00 -5.61 1.74
C TYR A 175 -15.69 -6.63 0.62
N LYS A 176 -15.17 -7.81 0.98
CA LYS A 176 -14.73 -8.87 0.05
C LYS A 176 -13.53 -8.50 -0.82
N ILE A 177 -12.86 -7.39 -0.54
CA ILE A 177 -11.60 -7.00 -1.19
C ILE A 177 -10.45 -7.41 -0.28
N HIS A 178 -9.73 -8.45 -0.72
CA HIS A 178 -8.49 -8.87 -0.09
C HIS A 178 -7.34 -7.97 -0.54
N THR A 179 -6.73 -7.26 0.41
CA THR A 179 -5.57 -6.40 0.18
C THR A 179 -4.40 -6.92 0.99
N VAL A 180 -3.29 -7.19 0.32
CA VAL A 180 -2.03 -7.49 0.98
C VAL A 180 -1.24 -6.21 1.21
N VAL A 181 -0.67 -6.09 2.40
CA VAL A 181 0.17 -4.99 2.86
C VAL A 181 1.51 -5.58 3.28
N LEU A 182 2.60 -4.94 2.85
CA LEU A 182 3.95 -5.27 3.29
C LEU A 182 4.20 -4.64 4.67
N ARG A 183 4.33 -5.46 5.71
CA ARG A 183 4.37 -5.00 7.10
C ARG A 183 5.58 -4.13 7.42
N GLU A 184 6.75 -4.49 6.89
CA GLU A 184 7.99 -3.76 7.17
C GLU A 184 7.93 -2.28 6.74
N GLY A 185 7.09 -1.95 5.75
CA GLY A 185 6.88 -0.58 5.28
C GLY A 185 6.02 0.27 6.19
N TYR A 186 5.46 -0.28 7.26
CA TYR A 186 4.51 0.39 8.13
C TYR A 186 4.96 0.41 9.59
N GLU A 187 4.69 1.52 10.27
CA GLU A 187 4.76 1.66 11.72
C GLU A 187 3.34 1.95 12.23
N GLY A 188 2.73 0.95 12.88
CA GLY A 188 1.32 1.00 13.23
C GLY A 188 0.43 1.14 11.97
N SER A 189 -0.31 2.25 11.87
CA SER A 189 -1.16 2.57 10.72
C SER A 189 -0.50 3.46 9.67
N GLU A 190 0.72 3.95 9.93
CA GLU A 190 1.40 4.93 9.08
C GLU A 190 2.51 4.29 8.26
N LEU A 191 2.70 4.82 7.05
CA LEU A 191 3.76 4.38 6.16
C LEU A 191 5.09 4.99 6.61
N LYS A 192 6.12 4.16 6.83
CA LYS A 192 7.43 4.60 7.34
C LYS A 192 8.11 5.60 6.40
N GLU A 193 8.14 5.28 5.12
CA GLU A 193 8.74 6.10 4.07
C GLU A 193 7.66 6.53 3.09
N LYS A 194 7.29 7.80 3.13
CA LYS A 194 6.27 8.38 2.25
C LYS A 194 6.90 8.98 1.01
N ASP A 195 6.49 8.47 -0.16
CA ASP A 195 6.77 9.12 -1.43
C ASP A 195 6.13 10.53 -1.47
N PRO A 196 6.75 11.53 -2.14
CA PRO A 196 6.19 12.88 -2.25
C PRO A 196 4.74 12.91 -2.76
N VAL A 197 4.36 12.00 -3.65
CA VAL A 197 2.98 11.88 -4.16
C VAL A 197 2.03 11.43 -3.05
N VAL A 198 2.47 10.52 -2.19
CA VAL A 198 1.69 10.06 -1.03
C VAL A 198 1.55 11.19 -0.02
N ALA A 199 2.65 11.88 0.31
CA ALA A 199 2.62 13.01 1.23
C ALA A 199 1.72 14.15 0.74
N ALA A 200 1.76 14.48 -0.56
CA ALA A 200 0.89 15.48 -1.16
C ALA A 200 -0.59 15.07 -1.09
N LYS A 201 -0.89 13.78 -1.29
CA LYS A 201 -2.26 13.24 -1.17
C LYS A 201 -2.77 13.28 0.27
N ASP A 202 -1.92 12.95 1.24
CA ASP A 202 -2.26 13.02 2.67
C ASP A 202 -2.62 14.46 3.05
N ARG A 203 -1.77 15.43 2.69
CA ARG A 203 -2.01 16.86 2.93
C ARG A 203 -3.29 17.37 2.27
N LEU A 204 -3.57 16.93 1.04
CA LEU A 204 -4.83 17.27 0.36
C LEU A 204 -6.03 16.70 1.13
N GLY A 205 -5.91 15.48 1.65
CA GLY A 205 -6.94 14.85 2.47
C GLY A 205 -7.23 15.64 3.75
N GLU A 206 -6.19 16.13 4.42
CA GLU A 206 -6.30 16.99 5.62
C GLU A 206 -7.05 18.29 5.29
N LEU A 207 -6.64 19.01 4.25
CA LEU A 207 -7.30 20.26 3.81
C LEU A 207 -8.78 20.04 3.44
N MET A 208 -9.10 18.91 2.81
CA MET A 208 -10.50 18.57 2.50
C MET A 208 -11.33 18.31 3.76
N GLN A 209 -10.73 17.72 4.80
CA GLN A 209 -11.41 17.48 6.07
C GLN A 209 -11.66 18.78 6.83
N GLU A 210 -10.67 19.68 6.85
CA GLU A 210 -10.80 21.03 7.43
C GLU A 210 -11.90 21.82 6.73
N GLY A 211 -11.87 21.88 5.40
CA GLY A 211 -12.90 22.57 4.61
C GLY A 211 -14.31 22.01 4.85
N LEU A 212 -14.44 20.67 4.96
CA LEU A 212 -15.72 20.04 5.29
C LEU A 212 -16.15 20.36 6.73
N HIS A 213 -15.21 20.42 7.68
CA HIS A 213 -15.49 20.79 9.07
C HIS A 213 -16.03 22.22 9.17
N GLU A 214 -15.33 23.19 8.56
CA GLU A 214 -15.75 24.59 8.51
C GLU A 214 -17.12 24.75 7.85
N TYR A 215 -17.35 24.09 6.71
CA TYR A 215 -18.63 24.13 6.01
C TYR A 215 -19.78 23.65 6.91
N ASN A 216 -19.57 22.53 7.62
CA ASN A 216 -20.56 21.98 8.53
C ASN A 216 -20.81 22.88 9.74
N GLN A 217 -19.77 23.50 10.30
CA GLN A 217 -19.92 24.47 11.40
C GLN A 217 -20.74 25.69 10.96
N ARG A 218 -20.42 26.30 9.81
CA ARG A 218 -21.17 27.44 9.27
C ARG A 218 -22.64 27.10 9.05
N ARG A 219 -22.94 25.90 8.53
CA ARG A 219 -24.32 25.43 8.38
C ARG A 219 -25.03 25.21 9.70
N ARG A 220 -24.35 24.68 10.71
CA ARG A 220 -24.91 24.55 12.07
C ARG A 220 -25.26 25.91 12.64
N ALA A 221 -24.33 26.88 12.58
CA ALA A 221 -24.56 28.24 13.05
C ALA A 221 -25.74 28.91 12.33
N ALA A 222 -25.80 28.84 11.00
CA ALA A 222 -26.91 29.41 10.22
C ALA A 222 -28.26 28.73 10.50
N ASN A 223 -28.27 27.41 10.75
CA ASN A 223 -29.48 26.70 11.14
C ASN A 223 -29.94 27.10 12.54
N LEU A 224 -29.01 27.30 13.47
CA LEU A 224 -29.29 27.75 14.83
C LEU A 224 -29.85 29.18 14.82
N GLU A 225 -29.27 30.07 14.00
CA GLU A 225 -29.79 31.42 13.78
C GLU A 225 -31.20 31.41 13.18
N LYS A 226 -31.47 30.54 12.20
CA LYS A 226 -32.83 30.37 11.64
C LYS A 226 -33.82 29.90 12.70
N LYS A 227 -33.43 29.00 13.60
CA LYS A 227 -34.28 28.56 14.72
C LYS A 227 -34.53 29.68 15.72
N ARG A 228 -33.51 30.49 16.05
CA ARG A 228 -33.66 31.72 16.86
C ARG A 228 -34.67 32.68 16.23
N ARG A 229 -34.56 32.94 14.92
CA ARG A 229 -35.49 33.81 14.18
C ARG A 229 -36.92 33.26 14.11
N ARG A 230 -37.11 31.95 14.24
CA ARG A 230 -38.43 31.29 14.30
C ARG A 230 -39.02 31.23 15.71
N GLY A 231 -38.28 31.68 16.74
CA GLY A 231 -38.70 31.60 18.13
C GLY A 231 -38.66 30.17 18.70
N GLU A 232 -37.95 29.25 18.07
CA GLU A 232 -37.84 27.85 18.52
C GLU A 232 -36.75 27.66 19.61
N ILE A 233 -35.98 28.70 19.95
CA ILE A 233 -34.89 28.70 20.93
C ILE A 233 -34.94 30.00 21.74
N GLU A 234 -35.18 29.92 23.06
CA GLU A 234 -35.08 31.04 24.01
C GLU A 234 -33.68 31.09 24.65
N ILE A 235 -33.16 32.29 24.88
CA ILE A 235 -31.83 32.54 25.46
C ILE A 235 -32.00 32.66 26.97
N LYS A 236 -31.27 31.84 27.76
CA LYS A 236 -30.90 32.22 29.12
C LYS A 236 -29.56 32.94 29.04
N GLU A 237 -29.51 34.17 29.54
CA GLU A 237 -28.27 34.90 29.79
C GLU A 237 -27.72 34.34 31.12
N GLU A 238 -26.65 33.55 31.07
CA GLU A 238 -25.85 33.21 32.26
C GLU A 238 -24.47 33.87 32.09
N GLU A 239 -23.98 34.43 33.20
CA GLU A 239 -22.92 35.43 33.28
C GLU A 239 -21.56 34.90 32.81
N GLU A 240 -20.99 35.61 31.84
CA GLU A 240 -19.63 35.45 31.31
C GLU A 240 -18.63 35.86 32.40
N GLU A 241 -17.90 34.93 33.05
CA GLU A 241 -16.53 35.20 33.54
C GLU A 241 -15.76 33.98 34.10
N GLU A 242 -16.37 32.81 34.35
CA GLU A 242 -15.63 31.61 34.81
C GLU A 242 -15.64 30.41 33.84
N GLU A 243 -16.38 30.46 32.73
CA GLU A 243 -16.58 29.30 31.82
C GLU A 243 -15.56 29.18 30.67
N GLU A 244 -14.73 30.18 30.33
CA GLU A 244 -13.87 30.07 29.12
C GLU A 244 -12.76 29.01 29.21
N GLU A 245 -12.20 28.77 30.41
CA GLU A 245 -11.13 27.78 30.58
C GLU A 245 -11.69 26.35 30.63
N ASP A 246 -12.89 26.17 31.21
CA ASP A 246 -13.58 24.90 31.30
C ASP A 246 -14.32 24.56 30.00
N ASP A 247 -14.79 25.55 29.23
CA ASP A 247 -15.37 25.38 27.90
C ASP A 247 -14.32 25.08 26.84
N GLU A 248 -13.11 25.64 26.91
CA GLU A 248 -12.03 25.22 26.01
C GLU A 248 -11.58 23.78 26.31
N ALA A 249 -11.51 23.41 27.59
CA ALA A 249 -11.20 22.05 28.02
C ALA A 249 -12.33 21.08 27.64
N ALA A 250 -13.59 21.45 27.88
CA ALA A 250 -14.78 20.68 27.53
C ALA A 250 -14.99 20.63 26.01
N ALA A 251 -14.67 21.67 25.25
CA ALA A 251 -14.71 21.66 23.78
C ALA A 251 -13.53 20.86 23.20
N ARG A 252 -12.36 20.83 23.85
CA ARG A 252 -11.25 19.94 23.47
C ARG A 252 -11.59 18.49 23.80
N LEU A 253 -12.25 18.22 24.92
CA LEU A 253 -12.74 16.90 25.31
C LEU A 253 -13.90 16.45 24.43
N ASP A 254 -14.88 17.31 24.12
CA ASP A 254 -15.99 17.05 23.18
C ASP A 254 -15.48 16.93 21.74
N SER A 255 -14.44 17.67 21.35
CA SER A 255 -13.76 17.50 20.07
C SER A 255 -13.01 16.16 20.01
N ALA A 256 -12.35 15.77 21.10
CA ALA A 256 -11.65 14.49 21.23
C ALA A 256 -12.62 13.31 21.29
N GLU A 257 -13.73 13.42 22.02
CA GLU A 257 -14.82 12.45 22.08
C GLU A 257 -15.55 12.38 20.76
N LYS A 258 -15.90 13.50 20.11
CA LYS A 258 -16.45 13.49 18.74
C LYS A 258 -15.44 12.98 17.73
N ARG A 259 -14.13 13.16 17.94
CA ARG A 259 -13.07 12.59 17.09
C ARG A 259 -12.95 11.08 17.31
N GLU A 260 -13.10 10.61 18.54
CA GLU A 260 -13.19 9.19 18.87
C GLU A 260 -14.49 8.55 18.40
N GLU A 261 -15.63 9.21 18.54
CA GLU A 261 -16.93 8.79 18.04
C GLU A 261 -16.95 8.80 16.52
N ARG A 262 -16.31 9.77 15.85
CA ARG A 262 -16.12 9.73 14.39
C ARG A 262 -15.14 8.63 14.00
N ARG A 263 -14.09 8.36 14.79
CA ARG A 263 -13.18 7.23 14.58
C ARG A 263 -13.90 5.90 14.80
N LYS A 264 -14.82 5.80 15.77
CA LYS A 264 -15.71 4.66 16.02
C LYS A 264 -16.77 4.53 14.92
N PHE A 265 -17.35 5.63 14.46
CA PHE A 265 -18.31 5.68 13.34
C PHE A 265 -17.64 5.22 12.05
N TYR A 266 -16.45 5.73 11.70
CA TYR A 266 -15.68 5.22 10.58
C TYR A 266 -15.10 3.82 10.82
N LYS A 267 -14.89 3.40 12.07
CA LYS A 267 -14.56 2.01 12.40
C LYS A 267 -15.76 1.09 12.17
N VAL A 268 -17.00 1.51 12.43
CA VAL A 268 -18.22 0.76 12.08
C VAL A 268 -18.48 0.82 10.57
N LEU A 269 -18.30 1.99 9.95
CA LEU A 269 -18.52 2.23 8.53
C LEU A 269 -17.41 1.67 7.63
N PHE A 270 -16.29 1.20 8.19
CA PHE A 270 -15.17 0.57 7.47
C PHE A 270 -14.66 -0.75 8.09
N ASN A 271 -15.15 -1.15 9.27
CA ASN A 271 -15.11 -2.50 9.82
C ASN A 271 -16.54 -2.84 10.30
N ASP A 272 -17.36 -3.38 9.41
CA ASP A 272 -18.42 -4.28 9.87
C ASP A 272 -17.77 -5.64 10.11
N ASP A 273 -17.59 -5.98 11.39
CA ASP A 273 -17.71 -7.37 11.80
C ASP A 273 -19.17 -7.78 11.59
N ASN A 274 -19.37 -8.61 10.58
CA ASN A 274 -20.41 -9.63 10.48
C ASN A 274 -19.88 -10.61 9.41
N HIS A 275 -19.23 -11.73 9.73
CA HIS A 275 -19.12 -12.53 10.94
C HIS A 275 -17.67 -13.02 11.14
#